data_AF-J1FAL3-F1
#
_entry.id   AF-J1FAL3-F1
#
_cell.length_a   1.000
_cell.length_b   1.000
_cell.length_c   1.000
_cell.angle_alpha   90.00
_cell.angle_beta   90.00
_cell.angle_gamma   90.00
#
_symmetry.space_group_name_H-M   'P 1'
#
loop_
_entity.id
_entity.type
_entity.pdbx_description
1 polymer ?
#
loop_
_entity_poly.entity_id
_entity_poly.type
_entity_poly.pdbx_seq_one_letter_code
_entity_poly.pdbx_strand_id
1 'polypeptide(L)'
;MSIFFTGNDYYFERKYEHIPNNSNFAKSNYLLERKSISFYIHRFFAFRKLSRMKNKNVVQPEESQKLEFSNKNKTVLIIGQVINDFSILQTKLDNINSLYFYKDIIYKILENTNFNIVFKAHPWENKKANLKAPLTLNELSKTFGKNNRVLLTENFNIYQLFRISNFVLGLSSQGLLEASLFGKKPLQFGNAFYANQGFTYDFKNIEEFLQKIDISENLNITEKEKAEDFFIKILEFHTIPVSYFGRKEVIKRL
;
A
#
# COMPACT_ATOMS: atom_id res chain seq x y z
N MET A 1 6.30 -14.78 10.94
CA MET A 1 6.97 -13.47 10.97
C MET A 1 6.93 -12.91 9.55
N SER A 2 6.11 -11.89 9.29
CA SER A 2 5.92 -11.34 7.94
C SER A 2 7.03 -10.32 7.62
N ILE A 3 7.53 -10.36 6.38
CA ILE A 3 8.54 -9.38 5.90
C ILE A 3 7.84 -8.04 5.65
N PHE A 4 8.43 -6.94 6.12
CA PHE A 4 7.96 -5.59 5.82
C PHE A 4 8.36 -5.17 4.39
N PHE A 5 7.70 -4.16 3.81
CA PHE A 5 7.93 -3.77 2.42
C PHE A 5 9.37 -3.34 2.11
N THR A 6 10.13 -2.94 3.13
CA THR A 6 11.58 -2.70 3.01
C THR A 6 12.36 -3.93 2.53
N GLY A 7 11.83 -5.14 2.76
CA GLY A 7 12.41 -6.44 2.42
C GLY A 7 13.60 -6.86 3.29
N ASN A 8 14.08 -5.96 4.15
CA ASN A 8 15.22 -6.16 5.03
C ASN A 8 14.84 -6.14 6.52
N ASP A 9 13.56 -5.95 6.82
CA ASP A 9 13.04 -5.92 8.18
C ASP A 9 11.85 -6.87 8.29
N TYR A 10 11.76 -7.55 9.41
CA TYR A 10 10.60 -8.34 9.79
C TYR A 10 9.75 -7.55 10.77
N TYR A 11 8.43 -7.67 10.65
CA TYR A 11 7.58 -7.17 11.72
C TYR A 11 7.81 -7.96 13.01
N PHE A 12 7.83 -7.22 14.13
CA PHE A 12 7.93 -7.80 15.45
C PHE A 12 6.98 -7.05 16.40
N GLU A 13 5.94 -7.74 16.86
CA GLU A 13 4.98 -7.22 17.83
C GLU A 13 4.86 -8.22 18.99
N ARG A 14 4.82 -7.74 20.23
CA ARG A 14 4.56 -8.58 21.41
C ARG A 14 3.07 -8.86 21.51
N LYS A 15 2.58 -9.84 20.75
CA LYS A 15 1.21 -10.35 20.87
C LYS A 15 1.10 -11.81 20.44
N TYR A 16 0.07 -12.47 20.93
CA TYR A 16 -0.27 -13.87 20.62
C TYR A 16 -1.10 -14.03 19.34
N GLU A 17 -1.51 -12.92 18.72
CA GLU A 17 -2.29 -12.90 17.48
C GLU A 17 -1.40 -12.57 16.28
N HIS A 18 -1.77 -13.01 15.07
CA HIS A 18 -1.10 -12.57 13.85
C HIS A 18 -1.16 -11.04 13.71
N ILE A 19 -0.30 -10.39 12.92
CA ILE A 19 -0.32 -8.92 12.76
C ILE A 19 -1.35 -8.54 11.71
N PRO A 20 -2.60 -8.21 12.08
CA PRO A 20 -3.59 -7.93 11.09
C PRO A 20 -3.85 -6.43 11.13
N ASN A 21 -4.64 -5.98 10.21
CA ASN A 21 -5.09 -4.61 10.11
C ASN A 21 -5.56 -4.06 11.49
N ASN A 22 -5.19 -2.81 11.80
CA ASN A 22 -5.36 -2.16 13.12
C ASN A 22 -4.52 -2.77 14.28
N SER A 23 -3.25 -3.11 14.05
CA SER A 23 -2.29 -3.48 15.11
C SER A 23 -2.01 -2.33 16.08
N ASN A 24 -1.53 -2.66 17.30
CA ASN A 24 -1.35 -1.69 18.40
C ASN A 24 -0.18 -0.70 18.17
N PHE A 25 0.27 -0.48 16.93
CA PHE A 25 1.25 0.57 16.61
C PHE A 25 0.78 1.95 17.08
N ALA A 26 -0.54 2.17 17.09
CA ALA A 26 -1.17 3.37 17.64
C ALA A 26 -1.00 3.53 19.17
N LYS A 27 -0.65 2.46 19.90
CA LYS A 27 -0.53 2.46 21.38
C LYS A 27 0.91 2.53 21.89
N SER A 28 1.91 2.52 21.01
CA SER A 28 3.29 2.67 21.47
C SER A 28 3.56 4.14 21.77
N ASN A 29 3.74 4.49 23.04
CA ASN A 29 4.03 5.84 23.56
C ASN A 29 5.42 6.37 23.15
N TYR A 30 6.02 5.91 22.05
CA TYR A 30 7.26 6.48 21.51
C TYR A 30 6.94 7.83 20.86
N LEU A 31 6.84 8.84 21.72
CA LEU A 31 6.80 10.24 21.34
C LEU A 31 8.25 10.72 21.24
N LEU A 32 8.76 10.84 20.02
CA LEU A 32 9.99 11.57 19.77
C LEU A 32 9.63 13.03 19.56
N GLU A 33 10.17 13.92 20.40
CA GLU A 33 10.00 15.36 20.21
C GLU A 33 10.65 15.76 18.87
N ARG A 34 9.85 16.34 17.97
CA ARG A 34 10.35 16.86 16.70
C ARG A 34 11.44 17.89 16.98
N LYS A 35 12.55 17.79 16.24
CA LYS A 35 13.79 18.59 16.37
C LYS A 35 14.75 18.20 17.50
N SER A 36 14.46 17.17 18.29
CA SER A 36 15.46 16.60 19.19
C SER A 36 16.59 15.89 18.41
N ILE A 37 17.79 15.84 18.98
CA ILE A 37 18.91 15.07 18.40
C ILE A 37 18.53 13.60 18.19
N SER A 38 17.79 13.03 19.15
CA SER A 38 17.27 11.66 19.09
C SER A 38 16.34 11.46 17.89
N PHE A 39 15.42 12.40 17.65
CA PHE A 39 14.54 12.37 16.48
C PHE A 39 15.34 12.33 15.18
N TYR A 40 16.34 13.21 15.01
CA TYR A 40 17.16 13.23 13.80
C TYR A 40 17.98 11.95 13.59
N ILE A 41 18.47 11.34 14.67
CA ILE A 41 19.19 10.06 14.62
C ILE A 41 18.25 8.94 14.15
N HIS A 42 17.08 8.78 14.78
CA HIS A 42 16.10 7.76 14.39
C HIS A 42 15.55 7.98 12.99
N ARG A 43 15.30 9.24 12.62
CA ARG A 43 14.95 9.64 11.26
C ARG A 43 16.01 9.21 10.26
N PHE A 44 17.28 9.47 10.52
CA PHE A 44 18.38 9.06 9.64
C PHE A 44 18.40 7.54 9.45
N PHE A 45 18.28 6.76 10.52
CA PHE A 45 18.28 5.30 10.41
C PHE A 45 17.05 4.74 9.68
N ALA A 46 15.86 5.26 9.97
CA ALA A 46 14.63 4.88 9.28
C ALA A 46 14.71 5.17 7.77
N PHE A 47 15.13 6.38 7.38
CA PHE A 47 15.24 6.74 5.97
C PHE A 47 16.39 6.03 5.26
N ARG A 48 17.46 5.68 5.99
CA ARG A 48 18.50 4.78 5.46
C ARG A 48 17.93 3.40 5.13
N LYS A 49 17.06 2.83 5.98
CA LYS A 49 16.36 1.56 5.69
C LYS A 49 15.47 1.69 4.45
N LEU A 50 14.68 2.75 4.36
CA LEU A 50 13.82 3.04 3.21
C LEU A 50 14.62 3.20 1.91
N SER A 51 15.72 3.95 1.92
CA SER A 51 16.56 4.17 0.73
C SER A 51 17.21 2.88 0.19
N ARG A 52 17.37 1.87 1.04
CA ARG A 52 17.95 0.56 0.69
C ARG A 52 16.88 -0.52 0.53
N MET A 53 15.62 -0.12 0.48
CA MET A 53 14.50 -1.02 0.32
C MET A 53 14.69 -1.90 -0.93
N LYS A 54 14.50 -3.20 -0.72
CA LYS A 54 14.41 -4.18 -1.80
C LYS A 54 13.25 -5.09 -1.47
N ASN A 55 12.05 -4.72 -1.94
CA ASN A 55 10.85 -5.49 -1.68
C ASN A 55 11.04 -6.93 -2.18
N LYS A 56 11.24 -7.88 -1.26
CA LYS A 56 11.47 -9.30 -1.58
C LYS A 56 10.22 -9.98 -2.13
N ASN A 57 9.05 -9.41 -1.83
CA ASN A 57 7.78 -9.91 -2.31
C ASN A 57 7.52 -9.43 -3.74
N VAL A 58 8.01 -8.26 -4.14
CA VAL A 58 7.76 -7.70 -5.48
C VAL A 58 9.05 -7.16 -6.08
N VAL A 59 9.57 -7.86 -7.09
CA VAL A 59 10.62 -7.31 -7.96
C VAL A 59 9.95 -6.36 -8.95
N GLN A 60 10.33 -5.08 -8.90
CA GLN A 60 9.82 -4.09 -9.85
C GLN A 60 10.52 -4.29 -11.20
N PRO A 61 9.77 -4.32 -12.31
CA PRO A 61 10.35 -4.33 -13.65
C PRO A 61 11.05 -3.00 -13.94
N GLU A 62 11.94 -2.99 -14.94
CA GLU A 62 12.55 -1.76 -15.43
C GLU A 62 11.48 -0.76 -15.91
N GLU A 63 11.81 0.53 -15.83
CA GLU A 63 10.94 1.57 -16.37
C GLU A 63 10.79 1.37 -17.89
N SER A 64 9.59 0.98 -18.33
CA SER A 64 9.27 0.76 -19.75
C SER A 64 8.59 1.98 -20.36
N GLN A 65 8.11 1.87 -21.61
CA GLN A 65 7.49 2.97 -22.38
C GLN A 65 6.45 3.76 -21.58
N LYS A 66 6.31 5.05 -21.94
CA LYS A 66 5.33 5.95 -21.34
C LYS A 66 3.93 5.38 -21.45
N LEU A 67 3.28 5.25 -20.30
CA LEU A 67 1.89 4.88 -20.18
C LEU A 67 1.08 6.17 -20.20
N GLU A 68 0.35 6.40 -21.29
CA GLU A 68 -0.49 7.59 -21.46
C GLU A 68 -1.87 7.15 -21.96
N PHE A 69 -2.92 7.66 -21.31
CA PHE A 69 -4.27 7.57 -21.86
C PHE A 69 -4.40 8.60 -22.99
N SER A 70 -5.24 8.30 -23.98
CA SER A 70 -5.49 9.22 -25.10
C SER A 70 -6.19 10.52 -24.68
N ASN A 71 -6.76 10.55 -23.48
CA ASN A 71 -7.44 11.69 -22.90
C ASN A 71 -6.65 12.26 -21.70
N LYS A 72 -6.99 13.48 -21.28
CA LYS A 72 -6.34 14.19 -20.15
C LYS A 72 -7.09 14.05 -18.82
N ASN A 73 -7.99 13.08 -18.68
CA ASN A 73 -8.76 12.90 -17.47
C ASN A 73 -7.85 12.44 -16.31
N LYS A 74 -8.26 12.74 -15.08
CA LYS A 74 -7.56 12.26 -13.89
C LYS A 74 -7.48 10.73 -13.89
N THR A 75 -6.37 10.19 -13.39
CA THR A 75 -6.11 8.75 -13.35
C THR A 75 -6.12 8.22 -11.93
N VAL A 76 -6.85 7.13 -11.70
CA VAL A 76 -6.88 6.37 -10.44
C VAL A 76 -6.08 5.09 -10.60
N LEU A 77 -5.04 4.92 -9.78
CA LEU A 77 -4.30 3.67 -9.66
C LEU A 77 -4.91 2.81 -8.55
N ILE A 78 -5.34 1.59 -8.91
CA ILE A 78 -5.81 0.57 -8.00
C ILE A 78 -4.69 -0.46 -7.81
N ILE A 79 -4.18 -0.59 -6.58
CA ILE A 79 -3.16 -1.58 -6.25
C ILE A 79 -3.83 -2.89 -5.85
N GLY A 80 -3.66 -3.90 -6.69
CA GLY A 80 -4.11 -5.26 -6.46
C GLY A 80 -3.33 -5.95 -5.33
N GLN A 81 -4.03 -6.81 -4.59
CA GLN A 81 -3.48 -7.75 -3.63
C GLN A 81 -3.97 -9.16 -3.95
N VAL A 82 -3.22 -10.17 -3.53
CA VAL A 82 -3.59 -11.57 -3.75
C VAL A 82 -4.89 -11.89 -3.01
N ILE A 83 -5.83 -12.62 -3.62
CA ILE A 83 -7.17 -12.87 -3.06
C ILE A 83 -7.16 -13.45 -1.64
N ASN A 84 -6.20 -14.32 -1.32
CA ASN A 84 -6.05 -14.92 0.00
C ASN A 84 -4.96 -14.23 0.85
N ASP A 85 -4.58 -13.00 0.50
CA ASP A 85 -3.65 -12.23 1.31
C ASP A 85 -4.23 -12.12 2.72
N PHE A 86 -3.40 -12.48 3.69
CA PHE A 86 -3.80 -12.52 5.08
C PHE A 86 -4.25 -11.14 5.58
N SER A 87 -3.69 -10.04 5.04
CA SER A 87 -4.15 -8.71 5.39
C SER A 87 -5.57 -8.44 4.88
N ILE A 88 -6.00 -9.05 3.77
CA ILE A 88 -7.38 -8.97 3.27
C ILE A 88 -8.30 -9.84 4.12
N LEU A 89 -7.91 -11.09 4.39
CA LEU A 89 -8.73 -12.03 5.18
C LEU A 89 -9.00 -11.53 6.62
N GLN A 90 -8.13 -10.66 7.13
CA GLN A 90 -8.22 -10.10 8.47
C GLN A 90 -8.84 -8.70 8.51
N THR A 91 -9.30 -8.15 7.39
CA THR A 91 -10.10 -6.92 7.43
C THR A 91 -11.38 -7.19 8.23
N LYS A 92 -11.72 -6.32 9.20
CA LYS A 92 -13.01 -6.35 9.91
C LYS A 92 -14.19 -5.90 9.03
N LEU A 93 -14.04 -6.00 7.72
CA LEU A 93 -15.02 -5.59 6.76
C LEU A 93 -15.75 -6.85 6.32
N ASP A 94 -17.06 -6.83 6.47
CA ASP A 94 -17.89 -7.99 6.17
C ASP A 94 -17.72 -8.39 4.70
N ASN A 95 -17.52 -9.69 4.45
CA ASN A 95 -17.55 -10.29 3.11
C ASN A 95 -16.55 -9.73 2.08
N ILE A 96 -15.35 -9.30 2.49
CA ILE A 96 -14.34 -8.86 1.50
C ILE A 96 -13.79 -10.04 0.71
N ASN A 97 -14.25 -10.13 -0.53
CA ASN A 97 -13.56 -10.75 -1.64
C ASN A 97 -12.92 -9.63 -2.46
N SER A 98 -11.58 -9.61 -2.52
CA SER A 98 -10.86 -8.53 -3.20
C SER A 98 -11.23 -8.42 -4.68
N LEU A 99 -11.54 -9.53 -5.37
CA LEU A 99 -12.00 -9.49 -6.77
C LEU A 99 -13.35 -8.79 -6.91
N TYR A 100 -14.32 -9.08 -6.01
CA TYR A 100 -15.61 -8.37 -6.03
C TYR A 100 -15.41 -6.89 -5.74
N PHE A 101 -14.59 -6.53 -4.76
CA PHE A 101 -14.24 -5.14 -4.48
C PHE A 101 -13.64 -4.44 -5.71
N TYR A 102 -12.66 -5.07 -6.39
CA TYR A 102 -12.04 -4.48 -7.59
C TYR A 102 -13.03 -4.33 -8.74
N LYS A 103 -13.91 -5.32 -8.97
CA LYS A 103 -14.97 -5.19 -9.98
C LYS A 103 -15.91 -4.03 -9.65
N ASP A 104 -16.38 -3.94 -8.40
CA ASP A 104 -17.35 -2.94 -7.96
C ASP A 104 -16.76 -1.51 -8.01
N ILE A 105 -15.54 -1.31 -7.51
CA ILE A 105 -14.92 0.02 -7.52
C ILE A 105 -14.59 0.49 -8.95
N ILE A 106 -14.13 -0.41 -9.83
CA ILE A 106 -13.88 -0.06 -11.24
C ILE A 106 -15.21 0.33 -11.90
N TYR A 107 -16.24 -0.49 -11.72
CA TYR A 107 -17.57 -0.22 -12.27
C TYR A 107 -18.11 1.14 -11.81
N LYS A 108 -18.09 1.40 -10.49
CA LYS A 108 -18.59 2.65 -9.90
C LYS A 108 -17.80 3.87 -10.34
N ILE A 109 -16.48 3.80 -10.46
CA ILE A 109 -15.66 4.90 -10.99
C ILE A 109 -16.02 5.17 -12.46
N LEU A 110 -16.23 4.11 -13.26
CA LEU A 110 -16.61 4.27 -14.66
C LEU A 110 -17.99 4.92 -14.82
N GLU A 111 -18.96 4.57 -13.97
CA GLU A 111 -20.33 5.13 -14.04
C GLU A 111 -20.42 6.57 -13.51
N ASN A 112 -19.73 6.87 -12.41
CA ASN A 112 -19.94 8.12 -11.67
C ASN A 112 -18.91 9.20 -12.02
N THR A 113 -17.90 8.88 -12.84
CA THR A 113 -16.76 9.77 -13.09
C THR A 113 -16.20 9.60 -14.49
N ASN A 114 -15.48 10.62 -14.96
CA ASN A 114 -14.70 10.57 -16.20
C ASN A 114 -13.27 10.06 -16.01
N PHE A 115 -12.91 9.56 -14.82
CA PHE A 115 -11.53 9.19 -14.54
C PHE A 115 -11.07 8.00 -15.39
N ASN A 116 -9.77 8.00 -15.69
CA ASN A 116 -9.06 6.82 -16.17
C ASN A 116 -8.70 5.93 -14.98
N ILE A 117 -8.56 4.64 -15.24
CA ILE A 117 -8.32 3.63 -14.23
C ILE A 117 -7.13 2.78 -14.66
N VAL A 118 -6.13 2.68 -13.80
CA VAL A 118 -5.05 1.70 -13.93
C VAL A 118 -5.21 0.69 -12.80
N PHE A 119 -5.41 -0.58 -13.12
CA PHE A 119 -5.32 -1.66 -12.14
C PHE A 119 -3.98 -2.34 -12.25
N LYS A 120 -3.17 -2.30 -11.18
CA LYS A 120 -1.93 -3.06 -11.09
C LYS A 120 -2.15 -4.35 -10.30
N ALA A 121 -2.17 -5.49 -11.00
CA ALA A 121 -2.23 -6.81 -10.39
C ALA A 121 -0.97 -7.13 -9.56
N HIS A 122 -1.13 -7.99 -8.55
CA HIS A 122 -0.03 -8.41 -7.70
C HIS A 122 0.74 -9.58 -8.34
N PRO A 123 2.07 -9.49 -8.54
CA PRO A 123 2.82 -10.47 -9.34
C PRO A 123 2.90 -11.88 -8.74
N TRP A 124 2.65 -12.01 -7.43
CA TRP A 124 2.58 -13.33 -6.78
C TRP A 124 1.33 -14.14 -7.09
N GLU A 125 0.29 -13.56 -7.69
CA GLU A 125 -0.91 -14.32 -8.05
C GLU A 125 -0.57 -15.44 -9.05
N ASN A 126 0.38 -15.18 -9.96
CA ASN A 126 0.91 -16.13 -10.94
C ASN A 126 1.90 -17.16 -10.40
N LYS A 127 2.47 -16.94 -9.21
CA LYS A 127 3.53 -17.79 -8.65
C LYS A 127 3.00 -18.92 -7.78
N LYS A 128 1.69 -19.00 -7.56
CA LYS A 128 1.10 -20.12 -6.82
C LYS A 128 1.03 -21.34 -7.72
N ALA A 129 1.62 -22.44 -7.24
CA ALA A 129 1.79 -23.71 -7.95
C ALA A 129 0.52 -24.29 -8.61
N ASN A 130 -0.68 -23.85 -8.19
CA ASN A 130 -1.97 -24.35 -8.68
C ASN A 130 -2.71 -23.39 -9.64
N LEU A 131 -2.21 -22.17 -9.86
CA LEU A 131 -2.84 -21.18 -10.75
C LEU A 131 -1.86 -20.88 -11.89
N LYS A 132 -2.18 -21.36 -13.10
CA LYS A 132 -1.37 -21.12 -14.31
C LYS A 132 -1.52 -19.70 -14.89
N ALA A 133 -2.39 -18.87 -14.30
CA ALA A 133 -2.69 -17.52 -14.77
C ALA A 133 -3.26 -16.64 -13.64
N PRO A 134 -3.21 -15.30 -13.75
CA PRO A 134 -3.57 -14.39 -12.67
C PRO A 134 -5.09 -14.28 -12.63
N LEU A 135 -5.73 -14.96 -11.69
CA LEU A 135 -7.20 -15.07 -11.62
C LEU A 135 -7.86 -13.68 -11.63
N THR A 136 -7.40 -12.77 -10.76
CA THR A 136 -7.95 -11.41 -10.65
C THR A 136 -7.80 -10.64 -11.95
N LEU A 137 -6.60 -10.62 -12.53
CA LEU A 137 -6.34 -9.89 -13.77
C LEU A 137 -7.15 -10.45 -14.95
N ASN A 138 -7.26 -11.77 -15.06
CA ASN A 138 -8.07 -12.43 -16.09
C ASN A 138 -9.54 -12.09 -15.96
N GLU A 139 -10.08 -12.15 -14.74
CA GLU A 139 -11.48 -11.83 -14.47
C GLU A 139 -11.79 -10.36 -14.75
N LEU A 140 -10.91 -9.43 -14.37
CA LEU A 140 -11.06 -8.03 -14.70
C LEU A 140 -10.90 -7.78 -16.21
N SER A 141 -10.02 -8.50 -16.89
CA SER A 141 -9.80 -8.36 -18.34
C SER A 141 -11.02 -8.79 -19.16
N LYS A 142 -11.71 -9.86 -18.74
CA LYS A 142 -12.98 -10.28 -19.37
C LYS A 142 -14.04 -9.19 -19.29
N THR A 143 -14.14 -8.50 -18.14
CA THR A 143 -15.19 -7.49 -17.90
C THR A 143 -14.82 -6.12 -18.48
N PHE A 144 -13.57 -5.67 -18.32
CA PHE A 144 -13.16 -4.29 -18.58
C PHE A 144 -12.06 -4.14 -19.64
N GLY A 145 -11.48 -5.23 -20.15
CA GLY A 145 -10.29 -5.18 -21.02
C GLY A 145 -10.48 -4.47 -22.37
N LYS A 146 -11.72 -4.21 -22.78
CA LYS A 146 -12.04 -3.44 -24.00
C LYS A 146 -12.37 -1.97 -23.72
N ASN A 147 -12.38 -1.54 -22.46
CA ASN A 147 -12.72 -0.18 -22.09
C ASN A 147 -11.50 0.74 -22.26
N ASN A 148 -11.64 1.80 -23.06
CA ASN A 148 -10.56 2.73 -23.37
C ASN A 148 -10.06 3.57 -22.18
N ARG A 149 -10.82 3.61 -21.07
CA ARG A 149 -10.42 4.26 -19.81
C ARG A 149 -9.80 3.31 -18.80
N VAL A 150 -9.75 2.00 -19.09
CA VAL A 150 -9.23 0.99 -18.15
C VAL A 150 -7.97 0.36 -18.71
N LEU A 151 -6.89 0.44 -17.94
CA LEU A 151 -5.66 -0.28 -18.20
C LEU A 151 -5.42 -1.30 -17.09
N LEU A 152 -5.30 -2.56 -17.47
CA LEU A 152 -5.00 -3.66 -16.55
C LEU A 152 -3.57 -4.13 -16.79
N THR A 153 -2.74 -4.18 -15.75
CA THR A 153 -1.33 -4.53 -15.90
C THR A 153 -0.77 -5.26 -14.69
N GLU A 154 0.24 -6.08 -14.91
CA GLU A 154 1.08 -6.68 -13.87
C GLU A 154 2.52 -6.11 -13.92
N ASN A 155 2.98 -5.74 -15.11
CA ASN A 155 4.39 -5.58 -15.46
C ASN A 155 4.88 -4.13 -15.54
N PHE A 156 4.07 -3.14 -15.13
CA PHE A 156 4.57 -1.77 -15.01
C PHE A 156 5.25 -1.53 -13.67
N ASN A 157 6.33 -0.75 -13.68
CA ASN A 157 6.98 -0.30 -12.46
C ASN A 157 6.01 0.59 -11.67
N ILE A 158 5.83 0.29 -10.38
CA ILE A 158 4.83 1.00 -9.57
C ILE A 158 5.11 2.50 -9.44
N TYR A 159 6.37 2.93 -9.46
CA TYR A 159 6.74 4.34 -9.39
C TYR A 159 6.38 5.09 -10.67
N GLN A 160 6.43 4.44 -11.84
CA GLN A 160 5.89 5.03 -13.08
C GLN A 160 4.39 5.23 -12.96
N LEU A 161 3.67 4.25 -12.39
CA LEU A 161 2.24 4.37 -12.16
C LEU A 161 1.91 5.49 -11.18
N PHE A 162 2.70 5.70 -10.13
CA PHE A 162 2.51 6.82 -9.21
C PHE A 162 2.65 8.17 -9.91
N ARG A 163 3.58 8.32 -10.85
CA ARG A 163 3.79 9.59 -11.59
C ARG A 163 2.58 10.00 -12.41
N ILE A 164 1.96 9.04 -13.10
CA ILE A 164 0.82 9.29 -14.00
C ILE A 164 -0.54 9.34 -13.27
N SER A 165 -0.58 8.91 -12.01
CA SER A 165 -1.84 8.77 -11.26
C SER A 165 -2.09 9.98 -10.38
N ASN A 166 -3.32 10.49 -10.40
CA ASN A 166 -3.80 11.52 -9.48
C ASN A 166 -4.12 10.89 -8.12
N PHE A 167 -4.80 9.75 -8.12
CA PHE A 167 -5.21 9.04 -6.92
C PHE A 167 -4.60 7.64 -6.89
N VAL A 168 -4.21 7.17 -5.72
CA VAL A 168 -3.70 5.82 -5.51
C VAL A 168 -4.49 5.15 -4.41
N LEU A 169 -5.17 4.06 -4.75
CA LEU A 169 -6.06 3.35 -3.84
C LEU A 169 -5.78 1.85 -3.74
N GLY A 170 -6.23 1.26 -2.65
CA GLY A 170 -6.15 -0.19 -2.41
C GLY A 170 -6.87 -0.57 -1.13
N LEU A 171 -6.92 -1.87 -0.83
CA LEU A 171 -7.51 -2.35 0.43
C LEU A 171 -6.57 -2.06 1.60
N SER A 172 -5.50 -2.85 1.74
CA SER A 172 -4.49 -2.72 2.81
C SER A 172 -3.07 -2.95 2.31
N SER A 173 -2.85 -2.70 1.01
CA SER A 173 -1.59 -2.99 0.34
C SER A 173 -0.45 -2.13 0.89
N GLN A 174 0.69 -2.76 1.17
CA GLN A 174 1.92 -2.03 1.50
C GLN A 174 2.38 -1.10 0.36
N GLY A 175 1.93 -1.32 -0.88
CA GLY A 175 2.17 -0.38 -1.98
C GLY A 175 1.56 1.02 -1.74
N LEU A 176 0.58 1.15 -0.85
CA LEU A 176 0.05 2.44 -0.42
C LEU A 176 1.02 3.20 0.49
N LEU A 177 1.87 2.51 1.25
CA LEU A 177 2.98 3.14 1.96
C LEU A 177 4.07 3.63 0.99
N GLU A 178 4.33 2.88 -0.08
CA GLU A 178 5.23 3.36 -1.13
C GLU A 178 4.68 4.61 -1.83
N ALA A 179 3.36 4.68 -2.04
CA ALA A 179 2.70 5.85 -2.60
C ALA A 179 2.86 7.10 -1.69
N SER A 180 2.77 6.94 -0.36
CA SER A 180 2.98 8.05 0.58
C SER A 180 4.42 8.56 0.57
N LEU A 181 5.41 7.68 0.45
CA LEU A 181 6.81 8.06 0.22
C LEU A 181 7.00 8.81 -1.10
N PHE A 182 6.20 8.50 -2.11
CA PHE A 182 6.15 9.22 -3.38
C PHE A 182 5.38 10.55 -3.30
N GLY A 183 4.85 10.91 -2.13
CA GLY A 183 4.10 12.14 -1.89
C GLY A 183 2.62 12.08 -2.25
N LYS A 184 2.11 10.92 -2.69
CA LYS A 184 0.67 10.71 -2.95
C LYS A 184 -0.06 10.51 -1.63
N LYS A 185 -1.29 11.01 -1.52
CA LYS A 185 -2.14 10.73 -0.36
C LYS A 185 -2.89 9.42 -0.59
N PRO A 186 -2.56 8.32 0.11
CA PRO A 186 -3.14 7.02 -0.20
C PRO A 186 -4.60 6.92 0.22
N LEU A 187 -5.43 6.30 -0.61
CA LEU A 187 -6.82 5.97 -0.31
C LEU A 187 -6.90 4.49 0.08
N GLN A 188 -7.31 4.19 1.31
CA GLN A 188 -7.35 2.81 1.81
C GLN A 188 -8.77 2.43 2.24
N PHE A 189 -9.14 1.19 1.94
CA PHE A 189 -10.46 0.64 2.24
C PHE A 189 -10.42 -0.55 3.19
N GLY A 190 -9.25 -1.03 3.60
CA GLY A 190 -9.05 -2.29 4.34
C GLY A 190 -8.77 -2.13 5.83
N ASN A 191 -8.90 -0.93 6.39
CA ASN A 191 -8.53 -0.60 7.77
C ASN A 191 -7.07 -1.00 8.10
N ALA A 192 -6.15 -0.74 7.16
CA ALA A 192 -4.76 -1.17 7.26
C ALA A 192 -4.10 -0.72 8.58
N PHE A 193 -3.01 -1.38 9.02
CA PHE A 193 -2.29 -0.99 10.25
C PHE A 193 -1.72 0.45 10.22
N TYR A 194 -1.62 1.06 9.05
CA TYR A 194 -1.22 2.46 8.84
C TYR A 194 -2.40 3.43 8.72
N ALA A 195 -3.65 2.94 8.83
CA ALA A 195 -4.85 3.76 8.81
C ALA A 195 -4.90 4.69 10.03
N ASN A 196 -5.65 5.79 9.90
CA ASN A 196 -5.91 6.78 10.96
C ASN A 196 -4.63 7.43 11.53
N GLN A 197 -3.51 7.35 10.81
CA GLN A 197 -2.25 8.03 11.16
C GLN A 197 -2.18 9.46 10.61
N GLY A 198 -3.25 9.91 9.93
CA GLY A 198 -3.40 11.27 9.43
C GLY A 198 -2.61 11.59 8.16
N PHE A 199 -2.15 10.57 7.42
CA PHE A 199 -1.57 10.71 6.09
C PHE A 199 -2.30 9.87 5.02
N THR A 200 -3.39 9.21 5.38
CA THR A 200 -4.26 8.44 4.46
C THR A 200 -5.67 9.03 4.44
N TYR A 201 -6.42 8.72 3.39
CA TYR A 201 -7.88 8.74 3.45
C TYR A 201 -8.36 7.33 3.75
N ASP A 202 -9.11 7.20 4.83
CA ASP A 202 -9.60 5.93 5.36
C ASP A 202 -11.10 5.81 5.07
N PHE A 203 -11.45 5.12 3.99
CA PHE A 203 -12.84 4.98 3.54
C PHE A 203 -13.46 3.69 4.07
N LYS A 204 -14.72 3.76 4.52
CA LYS A 204 -15.46 2.57 4.97
C LYS A 204 -16.00 1.73 3.82
N ASN A 205 -16.37 2.40 2.72
CA ASN A 205 -16.96 1.78 1.54
C ASN A 205 -16.74 2.66 0.30
N ILE A 206 -17.12 2.14 -0.87
CA ILE A 206 -16.91 2.82 -2.16
C ILE A 206 -17.81 4.05 -2.28
N GLU A 207 -19.02 4.01 -1.70
CA GLU A 207 -19.97 5.12 -1.72
C GLU A 207 -19.39 6.36 -1.03
N GLU A 208 -18.76 6.19 0.13
CA GLU A 208 -18.11 7.28 0.86
C GLU A 208 -16.99 7.91 0.03
N PHE A 209 -16.24 7.11 -0.72
CA PHE A 209 -15.21 7.61 -1.63
C PHE A 209 -15.81 8.45 -2.76
N LEU A 210 -16.87 7.99 -3.42
CA LEU A 210 -17.50 8.72 -4.53
C LEU A 210 -18.10 10.06 -4.07
N GLN A 211 -18.65 10.11 -2.87
CA GLN A 211 -19.17 11.36 -2.27
C GLN A 211 -18.06 12.38 -1.98
N LYS A 212 -16.82 11.92 -1.78
CA LYS A 212 -15.64 12.73 -1.44
C LYS A 212 -14.61 12.76 -2.56
N ILE A 213 -15.03 12.64 -3.82
CA ILE A 213 -14.08 12.50 -4.94
C ILE A 213 -13.22 13.75 -5.19
N ASP A 214 -13.66 14.92 -4.70
CA ASP A 214 -12.90 16.17 -4.73
C ASP A 214 -12.00 16.32 -3.50
N ILE A 215 -11.04 15.40 -3.37
CA ILE A 215 -10.04 15.36 -2.30
C ILE A 215 -8.63 15.65 -2.82
N SER A 216 -7.73 16.01 -1.91
CA SER A 216 -6.33 16.25 -2.24
C SER A 216 -5.65 14.99 -2.77
N GLU A 217 -4.98 15.13 -3.92
CA GLU A 217 -4.23 14.06 -4.59
C GLU A 217 -2.90 13.73 -3.88
N ASN A 218 -2.28 14.75 -3.30
CA ASN A 218 -0.94 14.67 -2.70
C ASN A 218 -0.99 15.04 -1.22
N LEU A 219 0.01 14.55 -0.49
CA LEU A 219 0.21 14.90 0.91
C LEU A 219 0.63 16.37 1.02
N ASN A 220 -0.02 17.11 1.92
CA ASN A 220 0.48 18.41 2.35
C ASN A 220 1.67 18.26 3.31
N ILE A 221 2.27 19.37 3.75
CA ILE A 221 3.46 19.36 4.62
C ILE A 221 3.17 18.61 5.93
N THR A 222 2.09 18.94 6.63
CA THR A 222 1.71 18.29 7.89
C THR A 222 1.45 16.80 7.72
N GLU A 223 0.86 16.39 6.61
CA GLU A 223 0.59 14.98 6.32
C GLU A 223 1.88 14.21 5.98
N LYS A 224 2.83 14.84 5.27
CA LYS A 224 4.18 14.28 5.04
C LYS A 224 4.92 14.07 6.35
N GLU A 225 4.82 15.02 7.28
CA GLU A 225 5.38 14.90 8.62
C GLU A 225 4.78 13.71 9.39
N LYS A 226 3.46 13.53 9.32
CA LYS A 226 2.79 12.37 9.93
C LYS A 226 3.21 11.05 9.29
N ALA A 227 3.34 11.00 7.97
CA ALA A 227 3.86 9.82 7.27
C ALA A 227 5.30 9.50 7.70
N GLU A 228 6.16 10.50 7.81
CA GLU A 228 7.53 10.38 8.31
C GLU A 228 7.57 9.84 9.75
N ASP A 229 6.78 10.42 10.65
CA ASP A 229 6.68 9.97 12.04
C ASP A 229 6.22 8.51 12.11
N PHE A 230 5.29 8.11 11.26
CA PHE A 230 4.86 6.74 11.13
C PHE A 230 5.99 5.80 10.68
N PHE A 231 6.75 6.17 9.64
CA PHE A 231 7.87 5.35 9.16
C PHE A 231 8.97 5.21 10.20
N ILE A 232 9.31 6.30 10.90
CA ILE A 232 10.28 6.27 12.00
C ILE A 232 9.81 5.29 13.08
N LYS A 233 8.55 5.44 13.53
CA LYS A 233 7.97 4.57 14.56
C LYS A 233 8.04 3.10 14.16
N ILE A 234 7.57 2.77 12.96
CA ILE A 234 7.52 1.39 12.48
C ILE A 234 8.93 0.81 12.32
N LEU A 235 9.80 1.51 11.62
CA LEU A 235 11.10 0.96 11.23
C LEU A 235 12.07 0.84 12.41
N GLU A 236 12.01 1.74 13.37
CA GLU A 236 12.95 1.76 14.49
C GLU A 236 12.48 0.93 15.68
N PHE A 237 11.17 0.84 15.91
CA PHE A 237 10.64 0.25 17.15
C PHE A 237 9.80 -1.02 16.93
N HIS A 238 9.19 -1.18 15.76
CA HIS A 238 8.22 -2.26 15.48
C HIS A 238 8.67 -3.25 14.40
N THR A 239 9.85 -3.04 13.84
CA THR A 239 10.49 -3.99 12.93
C THR A 239 11.88 -4.34 13.44
N ILE A 240 12.32 -5.56 13.14
CA ILE A 240 13.65 -6.04 13.46
C ILE A 240 14.38 -6.32 12.15
N PRO A 241 15.59 -5.79 11.95
CA PRO A 241 16.35 -6.04 10.73
C PRO A 241 16.71 -7.52 10.59
N VAL A 242 16.77 -8.02 9.36
CA VAL A 242 17.15 -9.41 9.03
C VAL A 242 18.64 -9.71 9.36
N SER A 243 19.40 -8.68 9.71
CA SER A 243 20.84 -8.76 10.01
C SER A 243 21.15 -9.59 11.26
N TYR A 244 22.42 -9.97 11.42
CA TYR A 244 22.93 -10.66 12.62
C TYR A 244 22.59 -9.91 13.92
N PHE A 245 22.61 -8.57 13.89
CA PHE A 245 22.23 -7.75 15.04
C PHE A 245 20.75 -7.89 15.38
N GLY A 246 19.85 -7.94 14.38
CA GLY A 246 18.44 -8.17 14.63
C GLY A 246 18.16 -9.55 15.22
N ARG A 247 18.92 -10.60 14.85
CA ARG A 247 18.83 -11.91 15.51
C ARG A 247 19.21 -11.85 16.99
N LYS A 248 20.28 -11.11 17.34
CA LYS A 248 20.63 -10.87 18.75
C LYS A 248 19.55 -10.10 19.50
N GLU A 249 18.89 -9.15 18.84
CA GLU A 249 17.81 -8.37 19.42
C GLU A 249 16.56 -9.22 19.69
N VAL A 250 16.22 -10.15 18.80
CA VAL A 250 15.16 -11.16 19.05
C VAL A 250 15.51 -12.00 20.28
N ILE A 251 16.73 -12.53 20.36
CA ILE A 251 17.19 -13.36 21.49
C ILE A 251 17.15 -12.60 22.81
N LYS A 252 17.42 -11.29 22.82
CA LYS A 252 17.32 -10.44 24.02
C LYS A 252 15.88 -10.09 24.43
N ARG A 253 14.93 -10.15 23.50
CA ARG A 253 13.53 -9.75 23.71
C ARG A 253 12.59 -10.92 24.01
N LEU A 254 13.06 -12.16 23.75
CA LEU A 254 12.51 -13.44 24.21
C LEU A 254 12.97 -13.72 25.64
#